data_AF-A0A158AZL3-F1
#
_entry.id   AF-A0A158AZL3-F1
#
_cell.length_a   1.000
_cell.length_b   1.000
_cell.length_c   1.000
_cell.angle_alpha   90.00
_cell.angle_beta   90.00
_cell.angle_gamma   90.00
#
_symmetry.space_group_name_H-M   'P 1'
#
loop_
_entity.id
_entity.type
_entity.pdbx_description
1 polymer ?
#
loop_
_entity_poly.entity_id
_entity_poly.type
_entity_poly.pdbx_seq_one_letter_code
_entity_poly.pdbx_strand_id
1 'polypeptide(L)'
;MTTKPSERIVVFVTPAQKLAISKTADTLGISVSELMRRAVLNFNATSEQIKVAGIVDRLRAPKAPDALNAALKSVAEKAAAREAREAAASATKRAAQARSMPHTPPASAASDEEVEHDTDPGDDASLTDGTRSGR
;
A
#
# COMPACT_ATOMS: atom_id res chain seq x y z
N MET A 1 -56.00 -9.53 24.26
CA MET A 1 -54.56 -9.27 24.48
C MET A 1 -53.81 -10.57 24.20
N THR A 2 -53.35 -10.80 22.97
CA THR A 2 -52.59 -12.02 22.63
C THR A 2 -51.13 -11.81 23.04
N THR A 3 -50.73 -12.40 24.16
CA THR A 3 -49.31 -12.49 24.53
C THR A 3 -48.65 -13.51 23.61
N LYS A 4 -47.60 -13.10 22.87
CA LYS A 4 -46.80 -14.05 22.08
C LYS A 4 -46.29 -15.18 23.00
N PRO A 5 -46.46 -16.45 22.62
CA PRO A 5 -45.86 -17.56 23.38
C PRO A 5 -44.34 -17.36 23.43
N SER A 6 -43.76 -17.56 24.61
CA SER A 6 -42.33 -17.34 24.87
C SER A 6 -41.70 -18.62 25.40
N GLU A 7 -40.66 -19.10 24.72
CA GLU A 7 -39.85 -20.25 25.13
C GLU A 7 -38.67 -19.81 26.01
N ARG A 8 -38.16 -20.72 26.84
CA ARG A 8 -37.06 -20.46 27.79
C ARG A 8 -35.94 -21.45 27.53
N ILE A 9 -34.73 -20.94 27.32
CA ILE A 9 -33.51 -21.73 27.19
C ILE A 9 -32.65 -21.60 28.44
N VAL A 10 -31.96 -22.68 28.82
CA VAL A 10 -30.98 -22.66 29.92
C VAL A 10 -29.61 -22.37 29.34
N VAL A 11 -28.92 -21.38 29.91
CA VAL A 11 -27.56 -21.01 29.50
C VAL A 11 -26.66 -21.10 30.71
N PHE A 12 -25.58 -21.88 30.59
CA PHE A 12 -24.55 -21.97 31.60
C PHE A 12 -23.59 -20.80 31.48
N VAL A 13 -23.40 -20.08 32.59
CA VAL A 13 -22.50 -18.94 32.68
C VAL A 13 -21.67 -19.07 33.94
N THR A 14 -20.49 -18.46 33.95
CA THR A 14 -19.69 -18.38 35.18
C THR A 14 -20.34 -17.43 36.20
N PRO A 15 -20.03 -17.56 37.50
CA PRO A 15 -20.53 -16.61 38.50
C PRO A 15 -20.18 -15.15 38.18
N ALA A 16 -18.97 -14.90 37.65
CA ALA A 16 -18.53 -13.58 37.22
C ALA A 16 -19.38 -13.04 36.06
N GLN A 17 -19.70 -13.87 35.06
CA GLN A 17 -20.58 -13.50 33.95
C GLN A 17 -21.99 -13.18 34.43
N LYS A 18 -22.54 -14.00 35.35
CA LYS A 18 -23.87 -13.74 35.93
C LYS A 18 -23.93 -12.39 36.64
N LEU A 19 -22.89 -12.03 37.41
CA LEU A 19 -22.78 -10.73 38.06
C LEU A 19 -22.70 -9.60 37.04
N ALA A 20 -21.83 -9.72 36.04
CA ALA A 20 -21.68 -8.72 34.98
C ALA A 20 -22.98 -8.47 34.21
N ILE A 21 -23.71 -9.53 33.86
CA ILE A 21 -25.01 -9.44 33.18
C ILE A 21 -26.03 -8.70 34.05
N SER A 22 -26.12 -9.06 35.33
CA SER A 22 -27.05 -8.44 36.27
C SER A 22 -26.75 -6.95 36.44
N LYS A 23 -25.49 -6.59 36.70
CA LYS A 23 -25.06 -5.19 36.83
C LYS A 23 -25.33 -4.37 35.56
N THR A 24 -25.14 -4.96 34.39
CA THR A 24 -25.41 -4.28 33.11
C THR A 24 -26.92 -4.02 32.95
N ALA A 25 -27.75 -5.00 33.29
CA ALA A 25 -29.21 -4.86 33.25
C ALA A 25 -29.70 -3.78 34.23
N ASP A 26 -29.16 -3.77 35.45
CA ASP A 26 -29.45 -2.76 36.49
C ASP A 26 -29.05 -1.35 36.04
N THR A 27 -27.86 -1.20 35.44
CA THR A 27 -27.36 0.08 34.93
C THR A 27 -28.26 0.63 33.82
N LEU A 28 -28.84 -0.26 33.00
CA LEU A 28 -29.76 0.10 31.92
C LEU A 28 -31.22 0.21 32.37
N GLY A 29 -31.53 -0.15 33.62
CA GLY A 29 -32.90 -0.15 34.16
C GLY A 29 -33.84 -1.14 33.46
N ILE A 30 -33.32 -2.22 32.88
CA ILE A 30 -34.12 -3.24 32.16
C ILE A 30 -33.96 -4.61 32.80
N SER A 31 -34.89 -5.51 32.52
CA SER A 31 -34.76 -6.91 32.96
C SER A 31 -33.60 -7.61 32.23
N VAL A 32 -33.00 -8.60 32.90
CA VAL A 32 -31.99 -9.48 32.29
C VAL A 32 -32.53 -10.17 31.04
N SER A 33 -33.79 -10.63 31.06
CA SER A 33 -34.43 -11.25 29.89
C SER A 33 -34.49 -10.31 28.69
N GLU A 34 -34.72 -9.02 28.93
CA GLU A 34 -34.77 -8.01 27.88
C GLU A 34 -33.36 -7.64 27.39
N LEU A 35 -32.38 -7.53 28.29
CA LEU A 35 -30.98 -7.37 27.93
C LEU A 35 -30.52 -8.52 27.00
N MET A 36 -30.82 -9.76 27.38
CA MET A 36 -30.47 -10.95 26.58
C MET A 36 -31.20 -10.97 25.24
N ARG A 37 -32.49 -10.59 25.20
CA ARG A 37 -33.24 -10.46 23.93
C ARG A 37 -32.57 -9.47 22.99
N ARG A 38 -32.20 -8.29 23.47
CA ARG A 38 -31.50 -7.26 22.67
C ARG A 38 -30.12 -7.73 22.24
N ALA A 39 -29.37 -8.36 23.13
CA ALA A 39 -28.05 -8.90 22.81
C ALA A 39 -28.12 -9.94 21.70
N VAL A 40 -29.10 -10.86 21.72
CA VAL A 40 -29.28 -11.87 20.67
C VAL A 40 -29.65 -11.23 19.32
N LEU A 41 -30.55 -10.24 19.32
CA LEU A 41 -30.92 -9.53 18.09
C LEU A 41 -29.72 -8.74 17.52
N ASN A 42 -28.98 -8.05 18.39
CA ASN A 42 -27.80 -7.27 17.99
C ASN A 42 -26.62 -8.15 17.59
N PHE A 43 -26.47 -9.33 18.19
CA PHE A 43 -25.39 -10.27 17.88
C PHE A 43 -25.39 -10.62 16.39
N ASN A 44 -26.56 -10.76 15.77
CA ASN A 44 -26.68 -11.05 14.35
C ASN A 44 -26.13 -9.89 13.49
N ALA A 45 -26.47 -8.64 13.84
CA ALA A 45 -25.96 -7.45 13.16
C ALA A 45 -24.43 -7.28 13.30
N THR A 46 -23.89 -7.53 14.50
CA THR A 46 -22.44 -7.45 14.74
C THR A 46 -21.66 -8.66 14.20
N SER A 47 -22.29 -9.83 14.06
CA SER A 47 -21.61 -11.03 13.54
C SER A 47 -21.19 -10.87 12.09
N GLU A 48 -22.01 -10.19 11.28
CA GLU A 48 -21.63 -9.85 9.91
C GLU A 48 -20.50 -8.83 9.88
N GLN A 49 -20.55 -7.80 10.74
CA GLN A 49 -19.48 -6.80 10.85
C GLN A 49 -18.15 -7.42 11.29
N ILE A 50 -18.16 -8.34 12.25
CA ILE A 50 -16.95 -9.06 12.71
C ILE A 50 -16.40 -9.96 11.60
N LYS A 51 -17.25 -10.63 10.82
CA LYS A 51 -16.83 -11.41 9.65
C LYS A 51 -16.18 -10.53 8.59
N VAL A 52 -16.77 -9.37 8.29
CA VAL A 52 -16.21 -8.40 7.33
C VAL A 52 -14.87 -7.86 7.84
N ALA A 53 -14.78 -7.47 9.11
CA ALA A 53 -13.54 -7.01 9.71
C ALA A 53 -12.44 -8.08 9.62
N GLY A 54 -12.75 -9.35 9.93
CA GLY A 54 -11.80 -10.46 9.79
C GLY A 54 -11.40 -10.79 8.34
N ILE A 55 -12.23 -10.44 7.35
CA ILE A 55 -11.83 -10.51 5.92
C ILE A 55 -10.90 -9.34 5.58
N VAL A 56 -11.25 -8.12 5.99
CA VAL A 56 -10.43 -6.92 5.77
C VAL A 56 -9.06 -7.07 6.44
N ASP A 57 -9.00 -7.61 7.66
CA ASP A 57 -7.75 -7.88 8.36
C ASP A 57 -6.90 -8.91 7.63
N ARG A 58 -7.51 -9.97 7.07
CA ARG A 58 -6.79 -10.95 6.24
C ARG A 58 -6.32 -10.38 4.91
N LEU A 59 -7.05 -9.42 4.33
CA LEU A 59 -6.64 -8.72 3.11
C LEU A 59 -5.57 -7.66 3.38
N ARG A 60 -5.60 -7.03 4.56
CA ARG A 60 -4.57 -6.09 5.04
C ARG A 60 -3.33 -6.79 5.57
N ALA A 61 -3.42 -8.07 5.92
CA ALA A 61 -2.26 -8.85 6.33
C ALA A 61 -1.18 -8.75 5.25
N PRO A 62 0.09 -8.49 5.61
CA PRO A 62 1.18 -8.36 4.65
C PRO A 62 1.24 -9.61 3.77
N LYS A 63 0.86 -9.44 2.49
CA LYS A 63 0.92 -10.52 1.52
C LYS A 63 2.38 -10.93 1.36
N ALA A 64 2.68 -12.21 1.60
CA ALA A 64 4.02 -12.74 1.40
C ALA A 64 4.52 -12.35 0.00
N PRO A 65 5.81 -11.97 -0.15
CA PRO A 65 6.35 -11.53 -1.43
C PRO A 65 6.14 -12.64 -2.45
N ASP A 66 5.44 -12.32 -3.53
CA ASP A 66 5.18 -13.24 -4.62
C ASP A 66 6.53 -13.75 -5.16
N ALA A 67 6.77 -15.05 -4.97
CA ALA A 67 8.02 -15.71 -5.35
C ALA A 67 8.32 -15.53 -6.84
N LEU A 68 7.28 -15.44 -7.68
CA LEU A 68 7.43 -15.15 -9.10
C LEU A 68 7.93 -13.72 -9.34
N ASN A 69 7.36 -12.73 -8.66
CA ASN A 69 7.80 -11.34 -8.78
C ASN A 69 9.26 -11.16 -8.31
N ALA A 70 9.64 -11.82 -7.21
CA ALA A 70 11.03 -11.82 -6.76
C ALA A 70 11.98 -12.48 -7.78
N ALA A 71 11.56 -13.59 -8.39
CA ALA A 71 12.33 -14.26 -9.43
C ALA A 71 12.48 -13.37 -10.69
N LEU A 72 11.41 -12.73 -11.14
CA LEU A 72 11.42 -11.83 -12.30
C LEU A 72 12.35 -10.63 -12.08
N LYS A 73 12.33 -10.01 -10.89
CA LYS A 73 13.25 -8.92 -10.54
C LYS A 73 14.71 -9.37 -10.59
N SER A 74 15.02 -10.53 -10.01
CA SER A 74 16.39 -11.08 -10.05
C SER A 74 16.86 -11.37 -11.48
N VAL A 75 15.97 -11.84 -12.36
CA VAL A 75 16.29 -12.05 -13.77
C VAL A 75 16.52 -10.73 -14.50
N ALA A 76 15.69 -9.72 -14.26
CA ALA A 76 15.83 -8.40 -14.85
C ALA A 76 17.17 -7.73 -14.43
N GLU A 77 17.51 -7.78 -13.15
CA GLU A 77 18.79 -7.26 -12.63
C GLU A 77 20.00 -7.97 -13.27
N LYS A 78 19.94 -9.30 -13.42
CA LYS A 78 21.00 -10.07 -14.08
C LYS A 78 21.13 -9.72 -15.56
N ALA A 79 20.01 -9.50 -16.25
CA ALA A 79 20.01 -9.07 -17.65
C ALA A 79 20.64 -7.67 -17.81
N ALA A 80 20.25 -6.71 -16.97
CA ALA A 80 20.82 -5.36 -16.98
C ALA A 80 22.33 -5.37 -16.68
N ALA A 81 22.77 -6.18 -15.70
CA ALA A 81 24.19 -6.31 -15.38
C ALA A 81 25.00 -6.92 -16.54
N ARG A 82 24.41 -7.82 -17.31
CA ARG A 82 25.05 -8.40 -18.50
C ARG A 82 25.16 -7.36 -19.61
N GLU A 83 24.11 -6.61 -19.88
CA GLU A 83 24.12 -5.52 -20.88
C GLU A 83 25.18 -4.46 -20.54
N ALA A 84 25.28 -4.05 -19.27
CA ALA A 84 26.30 -3.10 -18.83
C ALA A 84 27.73 -3.62 -19.05
N ARG A 85 27.96 -4.93 -18.84
CA ARG A 85 29.27 -5.56 -19.10
C ARG A 85 29.60 -5.61 -20.58
N GLU A 86 28.62 -5.94 -21.43
CA GLU A 86 28.78 -5.96 -22.88
C GLU A 86 29.04 -4.55 -23.43
N ALA A 87 28.34 -3.54 -22.91
CA ALA A 87 28.58 -2.13 -23.21
C ALA A 87 30.00 -1.69 -22.82
N ALA A 88 30.44 -2.00 -21.60
CA ALA A 88 31.79 -1.69 -21.12
C ALA A 88 32.90 -2.38 -21.93
N ALA A 89 32.70 -3.65 -22.31
CA ALA A 89 33.62 -4.37 -23.19
C ALA A 89 33.69 -3.71 -24.58
N SER A 90 32.55 -3.29 -25.13
CA SER A 90 32.50 -2.59 -26.42
C SER A 90 33.19 -1.22 -26.38
N ALA A 91 33.06 -0.50 -25.26
CA ALA A 91 33.71 0.80 -25.04
C ALA A 91 35.22 0.64 -24.93
N THR A 92 35.69 -0.38 -24.19
CA THR A 92 37.12 -0.70 -24.05
C THR A 92 37.74 -1.07 -25.40
N LYS A 93 37.04 -1.88 -26.21
CA LYS A 93 37.48 -2.23 -27.56
C LYS A 93 37.56 -1.01 -28.49
N ARG A 94 36.57 -0.11 -28.43
CA ARG A 94 36.58 1.16 -29.19
C ARG A 94 37.72 2.07 -28.74
N ALA A 95 37.97 2.19 -27.45
CA ALA A 95 39.09 2.98 -26.91
C ALA A 95 40.46 2.42 -27.34
N ALA A 96 40.62 1.10 -27.37
CA ALA A 96 41.84 0.45 -27.87
C ALA A 96 42.04 0.67 -29.38
N GLN A 97 40.97 0.60 -30.18
CA GLN A 97 41.03 0.87 -31.63
C GLN A 97 41.37 2.33 -31.92
N ALA A 98 40.80 3.29 -31.18
CA ALA A 98 41.14 4.71 -31.30
C ALA A 98 42.61 5.01 -30.98
N ARG A 99 43.22 4.25 -30.04
CA ARG A 99 44.66 4.35 -29.72
C ARG A 99 45.57 3.70 -30.76
N SER A 100 45.05 2.82 -31.61
CA SER A 100 45.80 2.18 -32.70
C SER A 100 45.75 2.94 -34.03
N MET A 101 44.97 4.03 -34.11
CA MET A 101 45.01 4.95 -35.25
C MET A 101 46.14 5.97 -35.05
N PRO A 102 46.98 6.25 -36.06
CA PRO A 102 48.05 7.23 -35.94
C PRO A 102 47.46 8.62 -35.75
N HIS A 103 47.78 9.23 -34.60
CA HIS A 103 47.44 10.61 -34.29
C HIS A 103 48.27 11.53 -35.20
N THR A 104 47.65 12.09 -36.24
CA THR A 104 48.19 13.28 -36.89
C THR A 104 47.85 14.48 -35.99
N PRO A 105 48.80 15.32 -35.58
CA PRO A 105 48.51 16.47 -34.73
C PRO A 105 47.72 17.52 -35.54
N PRO A 106 46.68 18.15 -34.97
CA PRO A 106 46.03 19.28 -35.63
C PRO A 106 46.97 20.49 -35.57
N ALA A 107 47.41 20.93 -36.75
CA ALA A 107 48.08 22.21 -36.93
C ALA A 107 47.09 23.35 -36.62
N SER A 108 47.60 24.35 -35.90
CA SER A 108 46.90 25.56 -35.48
C SER A 108 46.50 26.45 -36.66
N ALA A 109 45.26 26.94 -36.63
CA ALA A 109 44.79 28.19 -37.24
C ALA A 109 43.60 28.62 -36.36
N ALA A 110 43.80 29.55 -35.42
CA ALA A 110 43.63 30.99 -35.61
C ALA A 110 42.18 31.37 -35.95
N SER A 111 41.46 31.76 -34.88
CA SER A 111 40.53 32.91 -34.76
C SER A 111 39.53 33.19 -35.88
N ASP A 112 38.24 33.16 -35.53
CA ASP A 112 37.42 34.39 -35.56
C ASP A 112 36.25 34.31 -34.57
N GLU A 113 35.91 35.48 -34.06
CA GLU A 113 34.90 35.80 -33.05
C GLU A 113 33.49 35.39 -33.46
N GLU A 114 32.64 35.04 -32.49
CA GLU A 114 31.37 35.75 -32.26
C GLU A 114 30.74 35.30 -30.94
N VAL A 115 30.50 36.28 -30.09
CA VAL A 115 29.78 36.18 -28.82
C VAL A 115 28.30 36.19 -29.14
N GLU A 116 27.56 35.14 -28.80
CA GLU A 116 26.13 35.28 -28.54
C GLU A 116 25.75 34.54 -27.25
N HIS A 117 25.42 35.36 -26.28
CA HIS A 117 24.85 35.03 -25.00
C HIS A 117 23.35 34.88 -25.22
N ASP A 118 22.79 33.68 -25.08
CA ASP A 118 21.38 33.57 -24.73
C ASP A 118 21.17 32.50 -23.67
N THR A 119 20.97 33.01 -22.46
CA THR A 119 20.44 32.30 -21.31
C THR A 119 18.94 32.23 -21.48
N ASP A 120 18.39 31.05 -21.75
CA ASP A 120 16.97 30.79 -21.57
C ASP A 120 16.75 29.94 -20.31
N PRO A 121 16.40 30.56 -19.17
CA PRO A 121 15.64 29.90 -18.13
C PRO A 121 14.37 30.73 -17.84
N GLY A 122 13.30 30.45 -18.58
CA GLY A 122 11.91 30.82 -18.25
C GLY A 122 11.01 29.75 -18.88
N ASP A 123 10.07 29.11 -18.21
CA ASP A 123 8.98 29.60 -17.36
C ASP A 123 8.74 28.54 -16.26
N ASP A 124 8.71 28.86 -14.96
CA ASP A 124 7.66 29.57 -14.21
C ASP A 124 6.20 29.34 -14.68
N ALA A 125 5.51 28.41 -14.04
CA ALA A 125 4.15 28.59 -13.49
C ALA A 125 3.63 27.21 -13.03
N SER A 126 3.59 26.92 -11.73
CA SER A 126 2.54 27.35 -10.78
C SER A 126 1.21 26.61 -10.93
N LEU A 127 0.84 25.93 -9.83
CA LEU A 127 -0.51 25.85 -9.21
C LEU A 127 -1.62 25.22 -10.07
N THR A 128 -2.38 24.22 -9.62
CA THR A 128 -3.23 24.29 -8.43
C THR A 128 -3.54 22.91 -7.83
N ASP A 129 -3.40 22.82 -6.51
CA ASP A 129 -4.10 21.88 -5.63
C ASP A 129 -5.62 22.15 -5.69
N GLY A 130 -6.39 21.12 -6.03
CA GLY A 130 -7.83 21.20 -6.28
C GLY A 130 -8.61 20.41 -5.24
N THR A 131 -8.80 21.00 -4.06
CA THR A 131 -9.80 20.58 -3.08
C THR A 131 -11.18 20.45 -3.73
N ARG A 132 -11.83 19.28 -3.63
CA ARG A 132 -13.28 19.20 -3.79
C ARG A 132 -13.91 18.35 -2.69
N SER A 133 -14.34 19.07 -1.67
CA SER A 133 -15.40 18.71 -0.73
C SER A 133 -16.74 18.58 -1.47
N GLY A 134 -17.53 17.56 -1.11
CA GLY A 134 -18.92 17.34 -1.53
C GLY A 134 -19.47 16.21 -0.67
N ARG A 135 -20.06 16.54 0.47
CA ARG A 135 -21.51 16.71 0.72
C ARG A 135 -22.22 15.37 0.95
#